data_AF-A0A553Z9B5-F1
#
_entry.id   AF-A0A553Z9B5-F1
#
_cell.length_a   1.000
_cell.length_b   1.000
_cell.length_c   1.000
_cell.angle_alpha   90.00
_cell.angle_beta   90.00
_cell.angle_gamma   90.00
#
_symmetry.space_group_name_H-M   'P 1'
#
loop_
_entity.id
_entity.type
_entity.pdbx_description
1 polymer ?
#
loop_
_entity_poly.entity_id
_entity_poly.type
_entity_poly.pdbx_seq_one_letter_code
_entity_poly.pdbx_strand_id
1 'polypeptide(L)' 'MQYRYATEADAPAMAALFAANHHDALTAEQRADQGFVQGSLNEGALRGMAAHGGLLLADDGGEVAGLLALSAPDS' A
#
# COMPACT_ATOMS: atom_id res chain seq x y z
N MET A 1 9.46 12.84 -9.68
CA MET A 1 9.48 11.49 -9.09
C MET A 1 10.73 11.21 -8.27
N GLN A 2 10.56 11.07 -6.96
CA GLN A 2 11.56 10.65 -5.97
C GLN A 2 11.05 9.42 -5.22
N TYR A 3 11.95 8.56 -4.73
CA TYR A 3 11.58 7.42 -3.90
C TYR A 3 12.04 7.64 -2.46
N ARG A 4 11.14 7.40 -1.50
CA ARG A 4 11.44 7.52 -0.06
C ARG A 4 10.70 6.47 0.74
N TYR A 5 11.23 6.15 1.93
CA TYR A 5 10.47 5.34 2.87
C TYR A 5 9.18 6.06 3.28
N ALA A 6 8.11 5.29 3.43
CA ALA A 6 6.87 5.79 3.96
C ALA A 6 7.04 6.13 5.45
N THR A 7 6.29 7.12 5.88
CA THR A 7 6.09 7.46 7.29
C THR A 7 4.63 7.20 7.66
N GLU A 8 4.32 7.18 8.95
CA GLU A 8 2.94 7.03 9.43
C GLU A 8 2.00 8.12 8.89
N ALA A 9 2.53 9.32 8.63
CA ALA A 9 1.77 10.45 8.10
C ALA A 9 1.30 10.24 6.66
N ASP A 10 1.93 9.33 5.91
CA ASP A 10 1.57 9.02 4.53
C ASP A 10 0.35 8.08 4.43
N ALA A 11 -0.12 7.52 5.55
CA ALA A 11 -1.21 6.54 5.58
C ALA A 11 -2.50 6.99 4.86
N PRO A 12 -2.98 8.24 5.03
CA PRO A 12 -4.15 8.72 4.30
C PRO A 12 -3.93 8.77 2.79
N ALA A 13 -2.74 9.23 2.33
CA ALA A 13 -2.42 9.32 0.91
C ALA A 13 -2.28 7.93 0.26
N MET A 14 -1.66 6.99 0.96
CA MET A 14 -1.59 5.58 0.52
C MET A 14 -2.99 4.95 0.42
N ALA A 15 -3.86 5.19 1.40
CA ALA A 15 -5.23 4.67 1.38
C ALA A 15 -6.04 5.26 0.22
N ALA A 16 -5.88 6.55 -0.05
CA ALA A 16 -6.50 7.21 -1.20
C ALA A 16 -6.02 6.62 -2.53
N LEU A 17 -4.72 6.35 -2.67
CA LEU A 17 -4.14 5.70 -3.85
C LEU A 17 -4.72 4.30 -4.08
N PHE A 18 -4.91 3.50 -3.01
CA PHE A 18 -5.57 2.19 -3.11
C PHE A 18 -7.03 2.30 -3.52
N ALA A 19 -7.77 3.26 -2.95
CA ALA A 19 -9.17 3.48 -3.29
C ALA A 19 -9.33 3.89 -4.77
N ALA A 20 -8.46 4.76 -5.27
CA ALA A 20 -8.45 5.17 -6.67
C ALA A 20 -8.14 4.01 -7.63
N ASN A 21 -7.25 3.09 -7.26
CA ASN A 21 -6.93 1.90 -8.04
C ASN A 21 -7.94 0.75 -7.87
N HIS A 22 -8.88 0.85 -6.93
CA HIS A 22 -9.90 -0.18 -6.70
C HIS A 22 -10.96 -0.26 -7.82
N HIS A 23 -10.94 0.68 -8.78
CA HIS A 23 -11.85 0.71 -9.92
C HIS A 23 -11.65 -0.46 -10.91
N ASP A 24 -10.47 -1.10 -10.93
CA ASP A 24 -10.17 -2.28 -11.78
C ASP A 24 -9.96 -3.58 -10.96
N ALA A 25 -10.36 -3.59 -9.69
CA ALA A 25 -10.12 -4.73 -8.81
C ALA A 25 -11.19 -5.83 -8.98
N LEU A 26 -10.73 -7.04 -9.30
CA LEU A 26 -11.46 -8.33 -9.23
C LEU A 26 -12.54 -8.34 -8.15
N THR A 27 -13.71 -8.95 -8.37
CA THR A 27 -14.74 -9.08 -7.33
C THR A 27 -14.22 -9.86 -6.12
N ALA A 28 -14.87 -9.74 -4.96
CA ALA A 28 -14.49 -10.50 -3.76
C ALA A 28 -14.43 -12.02 -4.01
N GLU A 29 -15.30 -12.55 -4.87
CA GLU A 29 -15.31 -13.95 -5.30
C GLU A 29 -14.10 -14.29 -6.19
N GLN A 30 -13.77 -13.44 -7.16
CA GLN A 30 -12.58 -13.62 -8.01
C GLN A 30 -11.27 -13.55 -7.21
N ARG A 31 -11.24 -12.80 -6.10
CA ARG A 31 -10.09 -12.74 -5.17
C ARG A 31 -9.94 -14.05 -4.40
N ALA A 32 -11.04 -14.61 -3.90
CA ALA A 32 -11.03 -15.88 -3.19
C ALA A 32 -10.60 -17.05 -4.08
N ASP A 33 -11.05 -17.07 -5.33
CA ASP A 33 -10.70 -18.10 -6.32
C ASP A 33 -9.21 -18.07 -6.71
N GLN A 34 -8.57 -16.90 -6.63
CA GLN A 34 -7.13 -16.74 -6.90
C GLN A 34 -6.25 -16.90 -5.65
N GLY A 35 -6.82 -17.33 -4.51
CA GLY A 35 -6.07 -17.47 -3.25
C GLY A 35 -5.60 -16.14 -2.65
N PHE A 36 -6.13 -15.01 -3.13
CA PHE A 36 -5.84 -13.69 -2.59
C PHE A 36 -6.65 -13.46 -1.32
N VAL A 37 -6.04 -13.69 -0.16
CA VAL A 37 -6.58 -13.18 1.11
C VAL A 37 -6.28 -11.69 1.16
N GLN A 38 -7.23 -10.88 0.71
CA GLN A 38 -7.12 -9.44 0.79
C GLN A 38 -7.17 -9.01 2.26
N GLY A 39 -6.00 -8.81 2.88
CA GLY A 39 -5.92 -7.94 4.04
C GLY A 39 -6.42 -6.56 3.62
N SER A 40 -7.33 -5.96 4.39
CA SER A 40 -7.73 -4.58 4.11
C SER A 40 -6.50 -3.69 4.33
N LEU A 41 -5.88 -3.21 3.24
CA LEU A 41 -4.89 -2.13 3.27
C LEU A 41 -5.58 -0.80 3.58
N ASN A 42 -6.30 -0.78 4.70
CA ASN A 42 -6.91 0.40 5.27
C ASN A 42 -5.82 1.26 5.91
N GLU A 43 -6.18 2.49 6.26
CA GLU A 43 -5.22 3.46 6.81
C GLU A 43 -4.46 2.92 8.05
N GLY A 44 -5.14 2.18 8.93
CA GLY A 44 -4.51 1.60 10.13
C GLY A 44 -3.45 0.54 9.80
N ALA A 45 -3.75 -0.36 8.85
CA ALA A 45 -2.78 -1.34 8.37
C ALA A 45 -1.58 -0.67 7.70
N LEU A 46 -1.84 0.31 6.83
CA LEU A 46 -0.80 1.06 6.12
C LEU A 46 0.10 1.85 7.07
N ARG A 47 -0.47 2.45 8.12
CA ARG A 47 0.29 3.12 9.18
C ARG A 47 1.22 2.15 9.90
N GLY A 48 0.71 0.98 10.29
CA GLY A 48 1.51 -0.05 10.95
C GLY A 48 2.67 -0.56 10.08
N MET A 49 2.42 -0.76 8.78
CA MET A 49 3.45 -1.16 7.82
C MET A 49 4.51 -0.07 7.62
N ALA A 50 4.11 1.20 7.57
CA ALA A 50 5.04 2.33 7.48
C ALA A 50 5.92 2.44 8.73
N ALA A 51 5.34 2.25 9.92
CA ALA A 51 6.08 2.22 11.19
C ALA A 51 7.12 1.09 11.25
N HIS A 52 6.86 -0.05 10.60
CA HIS A 52 7.82 -1.15 10.49
C HIS A 52 8.91 -0.91 9.42
N GLY A 53 8.88 0.21 8.70
CA GLY A 53 9.87 0.55 7.67
C GLY A 53 9.80 -0.32 6.41
N GLY A 54 8.72 -1.08 6.23
CA GLY A 54 8.55 -2.03 5.13
C GLY A 54 7.94 -1.43 3.86
N LEU A 55 7.82 -0.10 3.75
CA LEU A 55 7.12 0.57 2.65
C LEU A 55 7.99 1.64 1.99
N LEU A 56 8.06 1.60 0.66
CA LEU A 56 8.67 2.63 -0.19
C LEU A 56 7.56 3.34 -0.98
N LEU A 57 7.63 4.67 -1.06
CA LEU A 57 6.72 5.51 -1.83
C LEU A 57 7.41 6.11 -3.05
N ALA A 58 6.67 6.19 -4.16
CA ALA A 58 6.99 7.07 -5.27
C ALA A 58 6.28 8.41 -5.03
N ASP A 59 7.06 9.46 -4.79
CA ASP A 59 6.60 10.82 -4.56
C ASP A 59 6.81 11.65 -5.83
N ASP A 60 5.73 12.22 -6.37
CA ASP A 60 5.79 13.12 -7.51
C ASP A 60 5.31 14.52 -7.10
N GLY A 61 6.24 15.33 -6.59
CA GLY A 61 5.95 16.71 -6.22
C GLY A 61 5.06 16.85 -4.98
N GLY A 62 5.14 15.90 -4.04
CA GLY A 62 4.31 15.84 -2.84
C GLY A 62 3.06 14.98 -2.97
N GLU A 63 2.78 14.45 -4.16
CA GLU A 63 1.71 13.47 -4.38
C GLU A 63 2.26 12.05 -4.39
N VAL A 64 1.58 11.15 -3.68
CA VAL A 64 1.95 9.72 -3.67
C VAL A 64 1.43 9.06 -4.94
N ALA A 65 2.34 8.75 -5.86
CA ALA A 65 2.04 8.16 -7.16
C ALA A 65 2.12 6.62 -7.15
N GLY A 66 2.72 6.03 -6.12
CA GLY A 66 2.94 4.59 -6.03
C GLY A 66 3.45 4.17 -4.65
N LEU A 67 3.25 2.90 -4.30
CA LEU A 67 3.85 2.30 -3.11
C LEU A 67 4.30 0.87 -3.38
N LEU A 68 5.35 0.44 -2.68
CA LEU A 68 5.90 -0.90 -2.75
C LEU A 68 6.13 -1.43 -1.32
N ALA A 69 5.57 -2.60 -1.02
CA ALA A 69 5.86 -3.32 0.21
C ALA A 69 7.10 -4.20 0.04
N LEU A 70 8.01 -4.11 1.00
CA LEU A 70 9.28 -4.82 1.03
C LEU A 70 9.18 -5.93 2.07
N SER A 71 9.55 -7.15 1.68
CA SER A 71 9.76 -8.26 2.59
C SER A 71 11.25 -8.54 2.68
N ALA A 72 11.80 -8.55 3.88
CA ALA A 72 13.12 -9.13 4.09
C ALA A 72 13.00 -10.66 4.01
N PRO A 73 14.02 -11.36 3.48
CA PRO A 73 14.09 -12.81 3.67
C PRO A 73 14.14 -13.11 5.18
N ASP A 74 13.38 -14.10 5.64
CA ASP A 74 13.46 -14.59 7.02
C ASP A 74 14.92 -14.92 7.34
N SER A 75 15.46 -14.29 8.40
CA SER A 75 16.83 -14.50 8.88
C SER A 75 16.99 -15.85 9.58
#